data_AF-A0A2N2SHC1-F1
#
_entry.id   AF-A0A2N2SHC1-F1
#
_cell.length_a   1.000
_cell.length_b   1.000
_cell.length_c   1.000
_cell.angle_alpha   90.00
_cell.angle_beta   90.00
_cell.angle_gamma   90.00
#
_symmetry.space_group_name_H-M   'P 1'
#
loop_
_entity.id
_entity.type
_entity.pdbx_description
1 polymer ?
#
loop_
_entity_poly.entity_id
_entity_poly.type
_entity_poly.pdbx_seq_one_letter_code
_entity_poly.pdbx_strand_id
1 'polypeptide(L)'
;WAAVTGEVSADALLLFLIIFAWTPPHFWALALYRTADYARAGLPMLPVTHGSEYTRLSVLLYTLILFGVTLLPFATRMSGLIYLGAAVVLGARFIHYAWRLYRDYSDALARRTFRFSILYLSLLFAALLADHYLRF
;
A
#
# COMPACT_ATOMS: atom_id res chain seq x y z
N TRP A 1 14.56 -15.94 -4.49
CA TRP A 1 14.70 -16.00 -5.95
C TRP A 1 15.93 -15.24 -6.43
N ALA A 2 16.00 -13.90 -6.33
CA ALA A 2 17.17 -13.12 -6.80
C ALA A 2 18.54 -13.55 -6.23
N ALA A 3 18.62 -13.91 -4.94
CA ALA A 3 19.88 -14.36 -4.32
C ALA A 3 20.35 -15.76 -4.79
N VAL A 4 19.49 -16.52 -5.48
CA VAL A 4 19.75 -17.90 -5.89
C VAL A 4 19.96 -18.01 -7.41
N THR A 5 19.31 -17.16 -8.21
CA THR A 5 19.37 -17.22 -9.68
C THR A 5 20.36 -16.25 -10.32
N GLY A 6 20.90 -15.25 -9.59
CA GLY A 6 21.83 -14.26 -10.14
C GLY A 6 21.22 -13.26 -11.13
N GLU A 7 19.95 -13.44 -11.48
CA GLU A 7 19.17 -12.53 -12.32
C GLU A 7 18.10 -11.82 -11.50
N VAL A 8 18.08 -10.49 -11.62
CA VAL A 8 16.98 -9.66 -11.15
C VAL A 8 15.91 -9.66 -12.24
N SER A 9 14.96 -10.60 -12.16
CA SER A 9 13.84 -10.62 -13.09
C SER A 9 13.00 -9.34 -12.93
N ALA A 10 12.45 -8.83 -14.03
CA ALA A 10 11.56 -7.67 -14.02
C ALA A 10 10.38 -7.87 -13.03
N ASP A 11 9.95 -9.12 -12.86
CA ASP A 11 8.90 -9.53 -11.94
C ASP A 11 9.29 -9.30 -10.47
N ALA A 12 10.54 -9.62 -10.08
CA ALA A 12 11.02 -9.38 -8.73
C ALA A 12 11.09 -7.87 -8.41
N LEU A 13 11.47 -7.05 -9.39
CA LEU A 13 11.47 -5.59 -9.25
C LEU A 13 10.06 -5.02 -9.12
N LEU A 14 9.07 -5.60 -9.81
CA LEU A 14 7.67 -5.19 -9.68
C LEU A 14 7.11 -5.50 -8.28
N LEU A 15 7.37 -6.69 -7.74
CA LEU A 15 6.96 -7.04 -6.38
C LEU A 15 7.62 -6.14 -5.34
N PHE A 16 8.92 -5.86 -5.50
CA PHE A 16 9.64 -4.90 -4.69
C PHE A 16 8.99 -3.50 -4.77
N LEU A 17 8.67 -3.03 -5.97
CA LEU A 17 8.05 -1.73 -6.19
C LEU A 17 6.67 -1.62 -5.52
N ILE A 18 5.88 -2.70 -5.53
CA ILE A 18 4.59 -2.76 -4.82
C ILE A 18 4.80 -2.58 -3.32
N ILE A 19 5.71 -3.34 -2.71
CA ILE A 19 6.00 -3.25 -1.27
C ILE A 19 6.54 -1.87 -0.92
N PHE A 20 7.45 -1.35 -1.75
CA PHE A 20 8.03 -0.02 -1.57
C PHE A 20 6.95 1.06 -1.63
N ALA A 21 6.08 1.05 -2.65
CA ALA A 21 4.98 2.01 -2.79
C ALA A 21 3.91 1.88 -1.70
N TRP A 22 3.72 0.68 -1.15
CA TRP A 22 2.77 0.41 -0.05
C TRP A 22 3.28 0.89 1.32
N THR A 23 4.60 0.93 1.51
CA THR A 23 5.19 1.27 2.81
C THR A 23 4.84 2.68 3.30
N PRO A 24 4.95 3.76 2.48
CA PRO A 24 4.57 5.10 2.89
C PRO A 24 3.10 5.23 3.35
N PRO A 25 2.07 4.84 2.58
CA PRO A 25 0.69 5.00 3.00
C PRO A 25 0.34 4.14 4.22
N HIS A 26 0.96 2.95 4.36
CA HIS A 26 0.80 2.11 5.55
C HIS A 26 1.40 2.77 6.81
N PHE A 27 2.65 3.22 6.72
CA PHE A 27 3.37 3.76 7.87
C PHE A 27 2.86 5.14 8.29
N TRP A 28 2.46 5.98 7.34
CA TRP A 28 1.89 7.29 7.65
C TRP A 28 0.49 7.19 8.25
N ALA A 29 -0.31 6.18 7.88
CA ALA A 29 -1.57 5.89 8.56
C ALA A 29 -1.35 5.52 10.03
N LEU A 30 -0.27 4.79 10.36
CA LEU A 30 0.14 4.51 11.74
C LEU A 30 0.62 5.78 12.45
N ALA A 31 1.48 6.55 11.80
CA ALA A 31 2.05 7.77 12.34
C ALA A 31 0.96 8.78 12.71
N LEU A 32 -0.10 8.92 11.91
CA LEU A 32 -1.22 9.83 12.17
C LEU A 32 -1.86 9.63 13.55
N TYR A 33 -2.23 8.40 13.92
CA TYR A 33 -2.89 8.15 15.20
C TYR A 33 -1.92 7.95 16.38
N ARG A 34 -0.62 7.75 16.10
CA ARG A 34 0.46 7.64 17.09
C ARG A 34 1.34 8.88 17.16
N THR A 35 0.88 10.02 16.60
CA THR A 35 1.68 11.24 16.47
C THR A 35 2.27 11.69 17.81
N ALA A 36 1.49 11.65 18.90
CA ALA A 36 1.95 12.04 20.23
C ALA A 36 3.05 11.12 20.79
N ASP A 37 2.99 9.81 20.50
CA ASP A 37 4.02 8.86 20.91
C ASP A 37 5.33 9.12 20.15
N TYR A 38 5.23 9.38 18.84
CA TYR A 38 6.39 9.72 18.01
C TYR A 38 7.02 11.06 18.40
N ALA A 39 6.21 12.07 18.71
CA ALA A 39 6.69 13.37 19.18
C ALA A 39 7.42 13.25 20.53
N ARG A 40 6.88 12.48 21.49
CA ARG A 40 7.54 12.20 22.78
C ARG A 40 8.85 11.45 22.63
N ALA A 41 8.95 10.57 21.65
CA ALA A 41 10.16 9.82 21.34
C ALA A 41 11.20 10.63 20.53
N GLY A 42 10.89 11.88 20.14
CA GLY A 42 11.77 12.72 19.32
C GLY A 42 11.93 12.22 17.87
N LEU A 43 10.99 11.39 17.39
CA LEU A 43 11.06 10.82 16.04
C LEU A 43 10.42 11.76 15.02
N PRO A 44 11.17 12.26 14.01
CA PRO A 44 10.67 13.22 13.02
C PRO A 44 9.80 12.54 11.96
N MET A 45 8.59 12.14 12.35
CA MET A 45 7.59 11.60 11.42
C MET A 45 6.89 12.72 10.66
N LEU A 46 6.42 12.44 9.45
CA LEU A 46 5.65 13.39 8.62
C LEU A 46 4.54 14.16 9.38
N PRO A 47 3.72 13.51 10.24
CA PRO A 47 2.71 14.25 11.02
C PRO A 47 3.29 15.13 12.13
N VAL A 48 4.51 14.83 12.60
CA VAL A 48 5.22 15.62 13.63
C VAL A 48 5.90 16.83 12.99
N THR A 49 6.44 16.69 11.78
CA THR A 49 7.22 17.75 11.10
C THR A 49 6.37 18.65 10.21
N HIS A 50 5.40 18.10 9.48
CA HIS A 50 4.58 18.82 8.48
C HIS A 50 3.08 18.85 8.84
N GLY A 51 2.71 18.27 9.98
CA GLY A 51 1.33 18.24 10.47
C GLY A 51 0.46 17.12 9.87
N SER A 52 -0.71 16.97 10.48
CA SER A 52 -1.63 15.88 10.16
C SER A 52 -2.32 16.04 8.81
N GLU A 53 -2.57 17.26 8.34
CA GLU A 53 -3.22 17.53 7.04
C GLU A 53 -2.34 17.12 5.87
N TYR A 54 -1.06 17.53 5.91
CA TYR A 54 -0.10 17.15 4.87
C TYR A 54 0.08 15.63 4.82
N THR A 55 0.21 14.98 5.98
CA THR A 55 0.35 13.52 6.05
C THR A 55 -0.89 12.79 5.49
N ARG A 56 -2.09 13.30 5.76
CA ARG A 56 -3.34 12.75 5.19
C ARG A 56 -3.37 12.86 3.66
N LEU A 57 -2.94 14.00 3.12
CA LEU A 57 -2.81 14.19 1.67
C LEU A 57 -1.76 13.24 1.08
N SER A 58 -0.59 13.10 1.72
CA SER A 58 0.45 12.18 1.26
C SER A 58 -0.04 10.73 1.26
N VAL A 59 -0.79 10.29 2.27
CA VAL A 59 -1.43 8.96 2.29
C VAL A 59 -2.34 8.78 1.07
N LEU A 60 -3.18 9.77 0.74
CA LEU A 60 -4.07 9.69 -0.43
C LEU A 60 -3.28 9.61 -1.74
N LEU A 61 -2.32 10.51 -1.97
CA LEU A 61 -1.53 10.56 -3.19
C LEU A 61 -0.70 9.28 -3.39
N TYR A 62 -0.06 8.78 -2.34
CA TYR A 62 0.72 7.54 -2.44
C TYR A 62 -0.17 6.30 -2.58
N THR A 63 -1.40 6.32 -2.06
CA THR A 63 -2.36 5.23 -2.30
C THR A 63 -2.79 5.19 -3.78
N LEU A 64 -2.91 6.35 -4.44
CA LEU A 64 -3.16 6.42 -5.88
C LEU A 64 -1.96 5.93 -6.71
N ILE A 65 -0.74 6.29 -6.30
CA ILE A 65 0.49 5.76 -6.92
C ILE A 65 0.56 4.24 -6.75
N LEU A 66 0.33 3.75 -5.53
CA LEU A 66 0.28 2.31 -5.24
C LEU A 66 -0.74 1.61 -6.13
N PHE A 67 -1.93 2.19 -6.32
CA PHE A 67 -2.93 1.63 -7.22
C PHE A 67 -2.39 1.46 -8.64
N GLY A 68 -1.79 2.52 -9.21
CA GLY A 68 -1.14 2.44 -10.52
C GLY A 68 -0.03 1.37 -10.58
N VAL A 69 0.80 1.29 -9.55
CA VAL A 69 1.86 0.28 -9.42
C VAL A 69 1.28 -1.13 -9.37
N THR A 70 0.17 -1.36 -8.67
CA THR A 70 -0.47 -2.69 -8.61
C THR A 70 -1.16 -3.12 -9.90
N LEU A 71 -1.34 -2.22 -10.88
CA LEU A 71 -1.83 -2.59 -12.21
C LEU A 71 -0.69 -3.02 -13.14
N LEU A 72 0.56 -2.66 -12.83
CA LEU A 72 1.72 -3.00 -13.66
C LEU A 72 1.91 -4.51 -13.87
N PRO A 73 1.74 -5.40 -12.85
CA PRO A 73 1.84 -6.84 -13.07
C PRO A 73 0.86 -7.39 -14.11
N PHE A 74 -0.29 -6.75 -14.30
CA PHE A 74 -1.21 -7.13 -15.37
C PHE A 74 -0.74 -6.56 -16.71
N ALA A 75 -0.29 -5.30 -16.73
CA ALA A 75 0.21 -4.63 -17.94
C ALA A 75 1.46 -5.31 -18.54
N THR A 76 2.35 -5.85 -17.69
CA THR A 76 3.53 -6.61 -18.11
C THR A 76 3.23 -8.07 -18.44
N ARG A 77 1.96 -8.49 -18.40
CA ARG A 77 1.49 -9.88 -18.58
C ARG A 77 2.04 -10.88 -17.56
N MET A 78 2.60 -10.40 -16.45
CA MET A 78 3.07 -11.22 -15.33
C MET A 78 1.90 -11.91 -14.59
N SER A 79 0.72 -11.30 -14.63
CA SER A 79 -0.48 -11.76 -13.92
C SER A 79 -1.73 -11.62 -14.79
N GLY A 80 -2.83 -12.19 -14.29
CA GLY A 80 -4.06 -12.38 -15.03
C GLY A 80 -5.27 -11.61 -14.57
N LEU A 81 -6.40 -12.00 -15.14
CA LEU A 81 -7.68 -11.35 -14.87
C LEU A 81 -8.12 -11.55 -13.41
N ILE A 82 -7.71 -12.65 -12.77
CA ILE A 82 -7.99 -12.90 -11.34
C ILE A 82 -7.22 -11.90 -10.50
N TYR A 83 -5.92 -11.75 -10.74
CA TYR A 83 -5.12 -10.73 -10.09
C TYR A 83 -5.64 -9.32 -10.36
N LEU A 84 -5.96 -8.98 -11.61
CA LEU A 84 -6.49 -7.67 -11.99
C LEU A 84 -7.79 -7.36 -11.23
N GLY A 85 -8.72 -8.30 -11.16
CA GLY A 85 -9.97 -8.14 -10.42
C GLY A 85 -9.72 -7.86 -8.94
N ALA A 86 -8.82 -8.63 -8.32
CA ALA A 86 -8.43 -8.43 -6.92
C ALA A 86 -7.74 -7.07 -6.71
N ALA A 87 -6.77 -6.70 -7.55
CA ALA A 87 -6.04 -5.44 -7.47
C ALA A 87 -6.97 -4.22 -7.62
N VAL A 88 -7.93 -4.28 -8.55
CA VAL A 88 -8.93 -3.22 -8.75
C VAL A 88 -9.84 -3.08 -7.54
N VAL A 89 -10.42 -4.19 -7.04
CA VAL A 89 -11.34 -4.16 -5.89
C VAL A 89 -10.63 -3.71 -4.61
N LEU A 90 -9.48 -4.29 -4.31
CA LEU A 90 -8.67 -3.94 -3.14
C LEU A 90 -8.17 -2.50 -3.24
N GLY A 91 -7.72 -2.08 -4.43
CA GLY A 91 -7.21 -0.75 -4.72
C GLY A 91 -8.27 0.33 -4.54
N ALA A 92 -9.44 0.14 -5.15
CA ALA A 92 -10.58 1.04 -5.00
C ALA A 92 -11.01 1.16 -3.53
N ARG A 93 -11.01 0.05 -2.79
CA ARG A 93 -11.33 0.05 -1.35
C ARG A 93 -10.28 0.80 -0.53
N PHE A 94 -9.00 0.67 -0.86
CA PHE A 94 -7.93 1.39 -0.16
C PHE A 94 -8.00 2.89 -0.44
N ILE A 95 -8.21 3.29 -1.69
CA ILE A 95 -8.43 4.69 -2.10
C ILE A 95 -9.62 5.27 -1.35
N HIS A 96 -10.73 4.53 -1.22
CA HIS A 96 -11.88 4.98 -0.45
C HIS A 96 -11.54 5.25 1.02
N TYR A 97 -10.75 4.39 1.68
CA TYR A 97 -10.29 4.63 3.05
C TYR A 97 -9.36 5.85 3.14
N ALA A 98 -8.43 6.00 2.20
CA ALA A 98 -7.50 7.13 2.16
C ALA A 98 -8.25 8.46 1.92
N TRP A 99 -9.23 8.48 1.04
CA TRP A 99 -10.07 9.65 0.76
C TRP A 99 -10.92 10.04 1.98
N ARG A 100 -11.52 9.06 2.66
CA ARG A 100 -12.23 9.32 3.92
C ARG A 100 -11.29 9.84 5.01
N LEU A 101 -10.06 9.32 5.08
CA LEU A 101 -9.06 9.78 6.05
C LEU A 101 -8.62 11.22 5.78
N TYR A 102 -8.55 11.60 4.50
CA TYR A 102 -8.26 12.95 4.07
C TYR A 102 -9.39 13.92 4.46
N ARG A 103 -10.65 13.56 4.18
CA ARG A 103 -11.79 14.45 4.40
C ARG A 103 -12.24 14.54 5.87
N ASP A 104 -12.45 13.39 6.51
CA ASP A 104 -13.09 13.29 7.83
C ASP A 104 -12.15 12.51 8.78
N TYR A 105 -11.05 13.15 9.16
CA TYR A 105 -10.03 12.52 10.01
C TYR A 105 -10.61 12.03 11.34
N SER A 106 -10.26 10.80 11.70
CA SER A 106 -10.52 10.21 13.00
C SER A 106 -9.46 9.18 13.31
N ASP A 107 -8.98 9.12 14.55
CA ASP A 107 -8.03 8.09 15.00
C ASP A 107 -8.59 6.67 14.78
N ALA A 108 -9.90 6.50 14.89
CA ALA A 108 -10.56 5.22 14.61
C ALA A 108 -10.46 4.86 13.12
N LEU A 109 -10.57 5.84 12.23
CA LEU A 109 -10.42 5.67 10.80
C LEU A 109 -8.96 5.39 10.43
N ALA A 110 -8.00 6.14 10.98
CA ALA A 110 -6.57 5.89 10.79
C ALA A 110 -6.17 4.45 11.18
N ARG A 111 -6.64 3.98 12.35
CA ARG A 111 -6.45 2.58 12.80
C ARG A 111 -7.12 1.54 11.88
N ARG A 112 -8.26 1.87 11.27
CA ARG A 112 -8.93 0.98 10.29
C ARG A 112 -8.16 0.95 8.98
N THR A 113 -7.72 2.10 8.47
CA THR A 113 -6.90 2.22 7.26
C THR A 113 -5.59 1.45 7.40
N PHE A 114 -4.90 1.56 8.54
CA PHE A 114 -3.68 0.78 8.84
C PHE A 114 -3.92 -0.74 8.83
N ARG A 115 -4.96 -1.22 9.53
CA ARG A 115 -5.29 -2.66 9.55
C ARG A 115 -5.70 -3.16 8.17
N PHE A 116 -6.47 -2.36 7.45
CA PHE A 116 -6.87 -2.69 6.09
C PHE A 116 -5.65 -2.74 5.14
N SER A 117 -4.64 -1.89 5.31
CA SER A 117 -3.47 -1.93 4.42
C SER A 117 -2.65 -3.21 4.57
N ILE A 118 -2.61 -3.82 5.77
CA ILE A 118 -2.00 -5.15 5.96
C ILE A 118 -2.81 -6.21 5.23
N LEU A 119 -4.13 -6.24 5.45
CA LEU A 119 -5.04 -7.15 4.75
C LEU A 119 -4.97 -6.97 3.23
N TYR A 120 -4.88 -5.72 2.76
CA TYR A 120 -4.70 -5.37 1.36
C TYR A 120 -3.48 -6.07 0.78
N LEU A 121 -2.31 -5.93 1.41
CA LEU A 121 -1.07 -6.52 0.90
C LEU A 121 -1.13 -8.05 0.94
N SER A 122 -1.64 -8.63 2.03
CA SER A 122 -1.82 -10.07 2.15
C SER A 122 -2.75 -10.63 1.07
N LEU A 123 -3.90 -10.00 0.83
CA LEU A 123 -4.86 -10.43 -0.19
C LEU A 123 -4.33 -10.21 -1.60
N LEU A 124 -3.60 -9.12 -1.85
CA LEU A 124 -2.98 -8.84 -3.15
C LEU A 124 -1.95 -9.93 -3.51
N PHE A 125 -1.07 -10.28 -2.58
CA PHE A 125 -0.11 -11.37 -2.80
C PHE A 125 -0.77 -12.74 -2.87
N ALA A 126 -1.82 -12.99 -2.07
CA ALA A 126 -2.59 -14.23 -2.18
C ALA A 126 -3.27 -14.36 -3.56
N ALA A 127 -3.82 -13.27 -4.09
CA ALA A 127 -4.41 -13.23 -5.43
C ALA A 127 -3.34 -13.43 -6.52
N LEU A 128 -2.15 -12.84 -6.34
CA LEU A 128 -1.02 -13.05 -7.25
C LEU A 128 -0.54 -14.51 -7.25
N LEU A 129 -0.48 -15.14 -6.08
CA LEU A 129 -0.13 -16.55 -5.94
C LEU A 129 -1.20 -17.46 -6.56
N ALA A 130 -2.48 -17.19 -6.29
CA ALA A 130 -3.59 -17.93 -6.86
C ALA A 130 -3.62 -17.82 -8.39
N ASP A 131 -3.41 -16.63 -8.95
CA ASP A 131 -3.34 -16.39 -10.38
C ASP A 131 -2.17 -17.15 -11.03
N HIS A 132 -1.00 -17.18 -10.37
CA HIS A 132 0.17 -17.94 -10.83
C HIS A 132 -0.07 -19.47 -10.83
N TYR A 133 -0.77 -20.02 -9.83
CA TYR A 133 -1.07 -21.47 -9.79
C TYR A 133 -2.25 -21.88 -10.69
N LEU A 134 -3.19 -20.97 -10.97
CA LEU A 134 -4.35 -21.24 -11.81
C LEU A 134 -4.07 -21.06 -13.30
N ARG A 135 -3.08 -20.24 -13.64
CA ARG A 135 -2.49 -20.16 -14.98
C ARG A 135 -1.36 -21.18 -15.09
N PHE A 136 -1.72 -22.42 -15.39
CA PHE A 136 -0.80 -23.43 -15.92
C PHE A 136 -0.24 -23.01 -17.28
#